data_AF-A0A962BKN5-F1
#
_entry.id   AF-A0A962BKN5-F1
#
_cell.length_a   1.000
_cell.length_b   1.000
_cell.length_c   1.000
_cell.angle_alpha   90.00
_cell.angle_beta   90.00
_cell.angle_gamma   90.00
#
_symmetry.space_group_name_H-M   'P 1'
#
loop_
_entity.id
_entity.type
_entity.pdbx_description
1 polymer ?
#
loop_
_entity_poly.entity_id
_entity_poly.type
_entity_poly.pdbx_seq_one_letter_code
_entity_poly.pdbx_strand_id
1 'polypeptide(L)'
;MNILTKLLLVALITACGIAHAETAFTYQGRLGNAGQPADGLHDFRFRLFDDAAAGGQVGVDQSLSSVDVDAGIFTVQLDFGDGPFNAAPRWLEIAVRETGAGAYTTLTPRQR
;
A
#
# COMPACT_ATOMS: atom_id res chain seq x y z
N MET A 1 -2.62 -34.98 60.43
CA MET A 1 -2.95 -33.65 60.96
C MET A 1 -1.69 -32.78 60.82
N ASN A 2 -1.45 -31.86 59.87
CA ASN A 2 -2.21 -31.30 58.76
C ASN A 2 -1.24 -31.08 57.57
N ILE A 3 -1.72 -31.45 56.40
CA ILE A 3 -1.29 -31.10 55.04
C ILE A 3 -0.97 -29.60 54.91
N LEU A 4 0.31 -29.25 54.77
CA LEU A 4 0.76 -27.89 54.47
C LEU A 4 1.14 -27.78 53.00
N THR A 5 0.14 -27.50 52.18
CA THR A 5 0.22 -27.25 50.74
C THR A 5 1.11 -26.04 50.47
N LYS A 6 2.36 -26.25 50.01
CA LYS A 6 3.21 -25.18 49.48
C LYS A 6 2.71 -24.82 48.08
N LEU A 7 1.99 -23.70 47.99
CA LEU A 7 1.53 -23.14 46.72
C LEU A 7 2.74 -22.55 45.96
N LEU A 8 3.13 -23.20 44.86
CA LEU A 8 4.13 -22.66 43.94
C LEU A 8 3.42 -21.66 43.01
N LEU A 9 3.67 -20.37 43.19
CA LEU A 9 3.16 -19.33 42.29
C LEU A 9 4.08 -19.26 41.06
N VAL A 10 3.64 -19.83 39.93
CA VAL A 10 4.31 -19.65 38.64
C VAL A 10 3.75 -18.38 38.00
N ALA A 11 4.57 -17.32 37.93
CA ALA A 11 4.24 -16.13 37.16
C ALA A 11 4.53 -16.42 35.67
N LEU A 12 3.47 -16.59 34.87
CA LEU A 12 3.58 -16.65 33.42
C LEU A 12 3.81 -15.23 32.89
N ILE A 13 5.06 -14.87 32.60
CA ILE A 13 5.36 -13.65 31.85
C ILE A 13 4.99 -13.94 30.39
N THR A 14 3.75 -13.63 30.03
CA THR A 14 3.34 -13.58 28.62
C THR A 14 4.04 -12.39 28.00
N ALA A 15 5.15 -12.62 27.31
CA ALA A 15 5.71 -11.63 26.40
C ALA A 15 4.70 -11.46 25.25
N CYS A 16 3.85 -10.44 25.37
CA CYS A 16 3.08 -9.94 24.23
C CYS A 16 4.10 -9.29 23.29
N GLY A 17 4.69 -10.09 22.40
CA GLY A 17 5.41 -9.53 21.27
C GLY A 17 4.42 -8.69 20.47
N ILE A 18 4.72 -7.41 20.29
CA ILE A 18 4.05 -6.60 19.28
C ILE A 18 4.36 -7.25 17.93
N ALA A 19 3.41 -7.98 17.36
CA ALA A 19 3.48 -8.35 15.96
C ALA A 19 3.42 -7.04 15.19
N HIS A 20 4.52 -6.62 14.57
CA HIS A 20 4.48 -5.55 13.60
C HIS A 20 3.67 -6.06 12.42
N ALA A 21 2.58 -5.36 12.09
CA ALA A 21 1.84 -5.65 10.88
C ALA A 21 2.76 -5.38 9.68
N GLU A 22 2.71 -6.25 8.67
CA GLU A 22 3.34 -5.94 7.39
C GLU A 22 2.53 -4.80 6.75
N THR A 23 3.20 -3.68 6.46
CA THR A 23 2.59 -2.48 5.86
C THR A 23 2.58 -2.53 4.34
N ALA A 24 3.43 -3.39 3.78
CA ALA A 24 3.48 -3.63 2.36
C ALA A 24 2.28 -4.48 1.90
N PHE A 25 1.74 -4.16 0.74
CA PHE A 25 0.69 -4.94 0.10
C PHE A 25 0.88 -5.00 -1.42
N THR A 26 0.34 -6.04 -2.03
CA THR A 26 0.30 -6.17 -3.49
C THR A 26 -0.86 -5.38 -4.07
N TYR A 27 -0.58 -4.56 -5.07
CA TYR A 27 -1.58 -3.85 -5.86
C TYR A 27 -1.52 -4.33 -7.31
N GLN A 28 -2.63 -4.85 -7.81
CA GLN A 28 -2.80 -5.15 -9.23
C GLN A 28 -3.75 -4.13 -9.86
N GLY A 29 -3.28 -3.49 -10.93
CA GLY A 29 -4.05 -2.49 -11.66
C GLY A 29 -4.18 -2.84 -13.13
N ARG A 30 -5.11 -2.14 -13.80
CA ARG A 30 -5.28 -2.17 -15.24
C ARG A 30 -5.00 -0.80 -15.84
N LEU A 31 -4.08 -0.74 -16.79
CA LEU A 31 -3.71 0.44 -17.56
C LEU A 31 -4.18 0.27 -19.01
N GLY A 32 -4.75 1.35 -19.56
CA GLY A 32 -5.10 1.42 -20.97
C GLY A 32 -4.92 2.82 -21.51
N ASN A 33 -4.82 2.91 -22.83
CA ASN A 33 -4.75 4.17 -23.57
C ASN A 33 -5.79 4.15 -24.69
N ALA A 34 -6.67 5.16 -24.71
CA ALA A 34 -7.74 5.30 -25.71
C ALA A 34 -8.58 4.01 -25.92
N GLY A 35 -8.85 3.26 -24.86
CA GLY A 35 -9.65 2.03 -24.91
C GLY A 35 -8.88 0.76 -25.30
N GLN A 36 -7.57 0.86 -25.57
CA GLN A 36 -6.69 -0.30 -25.77
C GLN A 36 -5.88 -0.58 -24.51
N PRO A 37 -5.56 -1.85 -24.20
CA PRO A 37 -4.60 -2.17 -23.15
C PRO A 37 -3.23 -1.54 -23.46
N ALA A 38 -2.53 -1.09 -22.43
CA ALA A 38 -1.15 -0.63 -22.56
C ALA A 38 -0.18 -1.81 -22.43
N ASP A 39 1.01 -1.69 -23.03
CA ASP A 39 2.05 -2.72 -22.98
C ASP A 39 3.43 -2.07 -22.78
N GLY A 40 4.36 -2.82 -22.18
CA GLY A 40 5.75 -2.42 -21.97
C GLY A 40 6.01 -1.68 -20.65
N LEU A 41 7.21 -1.09 -20.56
CA LEU A 41 7.71 -0.52 -19.31
C LEU A 41 7.14 0.87 -19.04
N HIS A 42 6.61 1.03 -17.84
CA HIS A 42 6.03 2.28 -17.35
C HIS A 42 6.63 2.68 -16.00
N ASP A 43 6.76 3.99 -15.79
CA ASP A 43 7.04 4.54 -14.47
C ASP A 43 5.71 4.95 -13.81
N PHE A 44 5.54 4.57 -12.55
CA PHE A 44 4.36 4.88 -11.75
C PHE A 44 4.74 5.70 -10.51
N ARG A 45 3.83 6.59 -10.11
CA ARG A 45 3.82 7.25 -8.81
C ARG A 45 2.47 7.00 -8.14
N PHE A 46 2.52 6.49 -6.93
CA PHE A 46 1.35 6.22 -6.11
C PHE A 46 1.37 7.12 -4.88
N ARG A 47 0.23 7.73 -4.58
CA ARG A 47 0.04 8.64 -3.44
C ARG A 47 -1.30 8.39 -2.79
N LEU A 48 -1.36 8.40 -1.47
CA LEU A 48 -2.62 8.33 -0.74
C LEU A 48 -3.16 9.73 -0.45
N PHE A 49 -4.47 9.88 -0.53
CA PHE A 49 -5.19 11.10 -0.21
C PHE A 49 -6.32 10.83 0.78
N ASP A 50 -6.73 11.85 1.53
CA ASP A 50 -7.83 11.79 2.51
C ASP A 50 -9.22 12.11 1.91
N ASP A 51 -9.30 12.38 0.61
CA ASP A 51 -10.54 12.54 -0.15
C ASP A 51 -10.36 12.16 -1.63
N ALA A 52 -11.46 11.78 -2.28
CA ALA A 52 -11.53 11.30 -3.65
C ALA A 52 -11.04 12.32 -4.71
N ALA A 53 -11.14 13.62 -4.44
CA ALA A 53 -10.84 14.67 -5.42
C ALA A 53 -10.10 15.88 -4.85
N ALA A 54 -10.51 16.43 -3.71
CA ALA A 54 -9.99 17.69 -3.18
C ALA A 54 -9.08 17.54 -1.96
N GLY A 55 -8.87 16.30 -1.51
CA GLY A 55 -8.14 15.97 -0.30
C GLY A 55 -6.66 16.33 -0.31
N GLY A 56 -6.07 16.36 0.89
CA GLY A 56 -4.64 16.43 1.12
C GLY A 56 -3.98 15.06 0.98
N GLN A 57 -2.70 15.06 0.60
CA GLN A 57 -1.91 13.84 0.57
C GLN A 57 -1.65 13.34 2.00
N VAL A 58 -1.70 12.02 2.18
CA VAL A 58 -1.39 11.33 3.43
C VAL A 58 -0.24 10.36 3.19
N GLY A 59 0.81 10.44 4.01
CA GLY A 59 1.97 9.55 3.88
C GLY A 59 2.93 9.94 2.76
N VAL A 60 3.81 8.99 2.40
CA VAL A 60 4.91 9.20 1.45
C VAL A 60 4.52 8.83 0.02
N ASP A 61 5.22 9.41 -0.95
CA ASP A 61 5.14 8.97 -2.35
C ASP A 61 5.77 7.59 -2.51
N GLN A 62 5.15 6.73 -3.32
CA GLN A 62 5.73 5.47 -3.79
C GLN A 62 6.00 5.60 -5.28
N SER A 63 7.27 5.75 -5.66
CA SER A 63 7.70 5.86 -7.06
C SER A 63 8.34 4.57 -7.52
N LEU A 64 7.82 3.96 -8.58
CA LEU A 64 8.29 2.70 -9.15
C LEU A 64 8.61 2.93 -10.62
N SER A 65 9.84 2.65 -11.02
CA SER A 65 10.29 2.79 -12.42
C SER A 65 10.33 1.44 -13.12
N SER A 66 10.18 1.45 -14.44
CA SER A 66 10.30 0.25 -15.28
C SER A 66 9.39 -0.91 -14.84
N VAL A 67 8.16 -0.60 -14.42
CA VAL A 67 7.15 -1.61 -14.12
C VAL A 67 6.64 -2.17 -15.44
N ASP A 68 6.68 -3.49 -15.57
CA ASP A 68 6.14 -4.18 -16.74
C ASP A 68 4.61 -4.14 -16.73
N VAL A 69 4.05 -3.72 -17.86
CA VAL A 69 2.62 -3.76 -18.12
C VAL A 69 2.42 -4.72 -19.30
N ASP A 70 1.63 -5.77 -19.09
CA ASP A 70 1.36 -6.80 -20.11
C ASP A 70 -0.15 -6.95 -20.28
N ALA A 71 -0.63 -6.79 -21.51
CA ALA A 71 -2.05 -6.77 -21.86
C ALA A 71 -2.86 -5.80 -20.95
N GLY A 72 -2.23 -4.68 -20.59
CA GLY A 72 -2.79 -3.67 -19.72
C GLY A 72 -2.79 -4.02 -18.24
N ILE A 73 -2.18 -5.13 -17.79
CA ILE A 73 -2.15 -5.51 -16.37
C ILE A 73 -0.75 -5.24 -15.81
N PHE A 74 -0.70 -4.67 -14.60
CA PHE A 74 0.54 -4.52 -13.85
C PHE A 74 0.31 -4.95 -12.40
N THR A 75 1.37 -5.46 -11.76
CA THR A 75 1.36 -5.83 -10.35
C THR A 75 2.57 -5.22 -9.66
N VAL A 76 2.36 -4.54 -8.55
CA VAL A 76 3.40 -3.86 -7.78
C VAL A 76 3.24 -4.12 -6.29
N GLN A 77 4.31 -3.94 -5.54
CA GLN A 77 4.27 -3.91 -4.08
C GLN A 77 4.32 -2.45 -3.63
N LEU A 78 3.37 -2.04 -2.80
CA LEU A 78 3.27 -0.70 -2.25
C LEU A 78 3.42 -0.75 -0.75
N ASP A 79 4.16 0.21 -0.18
CA ASP A 79 4.31 0.33 1.27
C ASP A 79 4.28 1.81 1.68
N PHE A 80 3.17 2.23 2.29
CA PHE A 80 3.00 3.59 2.80
C PHE A 80 3.31 3.71 4.30
N GLY A 81 3.77 2.61 4.93
CA GLY A 81 3.89 2.47 6.38
C GLY A 81 2.53 2.41 7.09
N ASP A 82 2.56 2.23 8.42
CA ASP A 82 1.34 2.10 9.23
C ASP A 82 0.58 3.43 9.39
N GLY A 83 1.31 4.56 9.40
CA GLY A 83 0.77 5.88 9.76
C GLY A 83 -0.47 6.30 8.96
N PRO A 84 -0.47 6.11 7.62
CA PRO A 84 -1.65 6.41 6.80
C PRO A 84 -2.87 5.52 7.09
N PHE A 85 -2.72 4.31 7.61
CA PHE A 85 -3.81 3.33 7.75
C PHE A 85 -4.47 3.36 9.14
N ASN A 86 -5.05 4.51 9.51
CA ASN A 86 -5.69 4.74 10.81
C ASN A 86 -7.22 4.58 10.80
N ALA A 87 -7.74 3.63 10.02
CA ALA A 87 -9.18 3.39 9.78
C ALA A 87 -9.97 4.53 9.09
N ALA A 88 -9.37 5.69 8.85
CA ALA A 88 -9.97 6.70 7.98
C ALA A 88 -9.88 6.26 6.50
N PRO A 89 -10.84 6.65 5.65
CA PRO A 89 -10.80 6.31 4.24
C PRO A 89 -9.56 6.91 3.56
N ARG A 90 -9.02 6.18 2.59
CA ARG A 90 -7.88 6.58 1.77
C ARG A 90 -8.22 6.41 0.31
N TRP A 91 -7.69 7.30 -0.50
CA TRP A 91 -7.81 7.27 -1.95
C TRP A 91 -6.43 7.21 -2.58
N LEU A 92 -6.19 6.18 -3.37
CA LEU A 92 -4.99 5.99 -4.15
C LEU A 92 -5.06 6.80 -5.44
N GLU A 93 -4.19 7.79 -5.54
CA GLU A 93 -3.89 8.49 -6.79
C GLU A 93 -2.73 7.77 -7.49
N ILE A 94 -2.88 7.57 -8.81
CA ILE A 94 -1.89 6.93 -9.66
C ILE A 94 -1.52 7.93 -10.74
N ALA A 95 -0.24 8.23 -10.86
CA ALA A 95 0.31 8.94 -12.00
C ALA A 95 1.26 8.02 -12.76
N VAL A 96 1.18 8.02 -14.09
CA VAL A 96 1.90 7.07 -14.94
C VAL A 96 2.51 7.78 -16.15
N ARG A 97 3.61 7.23 -16.66
CA ARG A 97 4.17 7.54 -17.97
C ARG A 97 4.86 6.29 -18.53
N GLU A 98 5.06 6.23 -19.83
CA GLU A 98 6.02 5.28 -20.41
C GLU A 98 7.43 5.56 -19.83
N THR A 99 8.20 4.51 -19.56
CA THR A 99 9.53 4.66 -18.97
C THR A 99 10.44 5.46 -19.90
N GLY A 100 11.10 6.48 -19.36
CA GLY A 100 11.94 7.41 -20.14
C GLY A 100 11.17 8.49 -20.90
N ALA A 101 9.84 8.49 -20.86
CA ALA A 101 9.02 9.58 -21.39
C ALA A 101 9.07 10.84 -20.50
N GLY A 102 8.38 11.89 -20.95
CA GLY A 102 8.35 13.20 -20.31
C GLY A 102 7.53 13.24 -19.01
N ALA A 103 6.49 14.08 -19.01
CA ALA A 103 5.65 14.30 -17.84
C ALA A 103 4.77 13.09 -17.50
N TYR A 104 4.42 12.96 -16.22
CA TYR A 104 3.43 11.98 -15.77
C TYR A 104 2.01 12.44 -16.10
N THR A 105 1.15 11.49 -16.45
CA THR A 105 -0.30 11.67 -16.53
C THR A 105 -0.95 11.11 -15.27
N THR A 106 -1.68 11.95 -14.53
CA THR A 106 -2.49 11.50 -13.39
C THR A 106 -3.77 10.83 -13.88
N LEU A 107 -4.01 9.60 -13.45
CA LEU A 107 -5.22 8.84 -13.74
C LEU A 107 -6.34 9.30 -12.82
N THR A 108 -7.51 9.58 -13.40
CA THR A 108 -8.72 9.97 -12.67
C THR A 108 -9.86 9.00 -12.94
N PRO A 109 -10.75 8.75 -11.95
CA PRO A 109 -10.70 9.23 -10.57
C PRO A 109 -9.66 8.49 -9.71
N ARG A 110 -9.37 9.02 -8.49
CA ARG A 110 -8.63 8.26 -7.48
C ARG A 110 -9.40 7.00 -7.09
N GLN A 111 -8.67 5.93 -6.78
CA GLN A 111 -9.23 4.63 -6.42
C GLN A 111 -9.34 4.50 -4.90
N ARG A 112 -10.31 3.76 -4.38
CA ARG A 112 -10.49 3.54 -2.93
C ARG A 112 -10.25 2.09 -2.57
#